data_AF-A0A7G2CQ03-F1
#
_entry.id   AF-A0A7G2CQ03-F1
#
_cell.length_a   1.000
_cell.length_b   1.000
_cell.length_c   1.000
_cell.angle_alpha   90.00
_cell.angle_beta   90.00
_cell.angle_gamma   90.00
#
_symmetry.space_group_name_H-M   'P 1'
#
loop_
_entity.id
_entity.type
_entity.pdbx_description
1 polymer ?
#
loop_
_entity_poly.entity_id
_entity_poly.type
_entity_poly.pdbx_seq_one_letter_code
_entity_poly.pdbx_strand_id
1 'polypeptide(L)'
;MASSPPTVTLEECIAQYEKDIIQQTHCCAQTSIPEDMKAANRRIFEKLVQYQKQIDAGEGKKESAYEEDSAARRKKHKDDIIEDQQYPENMYVQSFLCLKKVLPIPDIHKVSDCDMIYRFLIARRSDENLALQDIKYYLAFREKYDLNHILWDMEVEAMYNGLDGEELLQQTLELLHKKLGDKPLTGKDLEKFKANDLMKKIKIPRPLLQPGWAAWNYGVDKTGHVIYYQKPFPKNLALLEKRFKYEEGKYDARNPQFHSVTAPYANLLVRLYLRNIEKGRRLSRLMNYNKQSIIREDFKCDTSEYDKASNAKGENAFYENGGGMTCLVDVGSVKISHLTGSKCKDALRVFRLLSVMGQFYYPENMKRMIIVNAGFIFNMLFKMIRPWLDPQTQKKIILLSATNKVVLDDTNLSGSEEGKSPTSNQNEGDSEDDTNEANSEDFALRKALSEYIDDRYIPSFYGGKFQTAEAPLSYGGGVPKRFTQDVHYPLAELRIKDKVLPELLSDEFVMQHTEEGQPISEAEWNAYRDTLKSKF
;
A
#
# COMPACT_ATOMS: atom_id res chain seq x y z
N MET A 1 19.01 -27.50 1.15
CA MET A 1 19.69 -26.82 2.28
C MET A 1 19.92 -25.40 1.84
N ALA A 2 19.01 -24.49 2.21
CA ALA A 2 19.20 -23.07 1.96
C ALA A 2 20.39 -22.61 2.81
N SER A 3 21.43 -22.05 2.17
CA SER A 3 22.49 -21.37 2.89
C SER A 3 21.84 -20.23 3.67
N SER A 4 21.93 -20.25 4.99
CA SER A 4 21.58 -19.09 5.80
C SER A 4 22.31 -17.88 5.22
N PRO A 5 21.62 -16.75 5.02
CA PRO A 5 22.25 -15.56 4.46
C PRO A 5 23.44 -15.16 5.33
N PRO A 6 24.47 -14.49 4.78
CA PRO A 6 25.52 -13.91 5.58
C PRO A 6 24.87 -12.95 6.58
N THR A 7 24.78 -13.37 7.84
CA THR A 7 24.23 -12.55 8.91
C THR A 7 25.19 -11.41 9.13
N VAL A 8 24.83 -10.22 8.65
CA VAL A 8 25.54 -8.97 8.94
C VAL A 8 25.76 -8.90 10.45
N THR A 9 27.02 -8.88 10.86
CA THR A 9 27.44 -8.80 12.26
C THR A 9 27.08 -7.43 12.85
N LEU A 10 27.02 -7.33 14.17
CA LEU A 10 26.77 -6.04 14.82
C LEU A 10 27.90 -5.05 14.50
N GLU A 11 29.13 -5.52 14.38
CA GLU A 11 30.29 -4.72 14.01
C GLU A 11 30.16 -4.17 12.58
N GLU A 12 29.76 -5.00 11.61
CA GLU A 12 29.50 -4.57 10.24
C GLU A 12 28.34 -3.56 10.17
N CYS A 13 27.29 -3.76 10.96
CA CYS A 13 26.18 -2.82 11.10
C CYS A 13 26.64 -1.44 11.60
N ILE A 14 27.48 -1.41 12.65
CA ILE A 14 28.05 -0.18 13.20
C ILE A 14 28.93 0.51 12.16
N ALA A 15 29.81 -0.23 11.48
CA ALA A 15 30.70 0.33 10.47
C ALA A 15 29.91 0.95 9.30
N GLN A 16 28.85 0.28 8.83
CA GLN A 16 27.99 0.79 7.78
C GLN A 16 27.22 2.04 8.24
N TYR A 17 26.70 2.04 9.47
CA TYR A 17 26.04 3.21 10.06
C TYR A 17 26.97 4.43 10.11
N GLU A 18 28.21 4.26 10.56
CA GLU A 18 29.19 5.36 10.63
C GLU A 18 29.52 5.94 9.25
N LYS A 19 29.56 5.10 8.22
CA LYS A 19 29.69 5.57 6.84
C LYS A 19 28.46 6.37 6.42
N ASP A 20 27.26 5.85 6.68
CA ASP A 20 26.01 6.45 6.26
C ASP A 20 25.75 7.80 6.96
N ILE A 21 25.98 7.91 8.27
CA ILE A 21 25.73 9.16 9.02
C ILE A 21 26.62 10.32 8.57
N ILE A 22 27.83 10.01 8.06
CA ILE A 22 28.76 11.02 7.51
C ILE A 22 28.34 11.42 6.09
N GLN A 23 27.95 10.45 5.26
CA GLN A 23 27.65 10.67 3.85
C GLN A 23 26.23 11.21 3.63
N GLN A 24 25.30 10.86 4.52
CA GLN A 24 23.90 11.25 4.41
C GLN A 24 23.73 12.71 4.82
N THR A 25 23.51 13.54 3.81
CA THR A 25 23.31 14.98 3.95
C THR A 25 21.85 15.39 3.80
N HIS A 26 20.99 14.47 3.36
CA HIS A 26 19.57 14.67 3.01
C HIS A 26 18.76 13.42 3.40
N CYS A 27 17.44 13.56 3.62
CA CYS A 27 16.58 12.42 3.94
C CYS A 27 15.10 12.69 3.60
N CYS A 28 14.42 11.79 2.89
CA CYS A 28 12.99 11.87 2.58
C CYS A 28 12.59 13.24 1.99
N ALA A 29 12.03 14.12 2.83
CA ALA A 29 11.58 15.47 2.46
C ALA A 29 12.56 16.60 2.84
N GLN A 30 13.69 16.29 3.48
CA GLN A 30 14.68 17.28 3.90
C GLN A 30 15.82 17.40 2.90
N THR A 31 15.97 18.61 2.35
CA THR A 31 17.06 18.99 1.45
C THR A 31 18.38 19.27 2.20
N SER A 32 18.40 19.16 3.52
CA SER A 32 19.61 19.21 4.34
C SER A 32 19.28 18.67 5.72
N ILE A 33 20.13 17.80 6.27
CA ILE A 33 19.99 17.29 7.63
C ILE A 33 20.76 18.20 8.61
N PRO A 34 20.07 18.84 9.56
CA PRO A 34 20.71 19.65 10.61
C PRO A 34 21.65 18.83 11.51
N GLU A 35 22.72 19.44 12.02
CA GLU A 35 23.72 18.75 12.86
C GLU A 35 23.14 18.23 14.18
N ASP A 36 22.16 18.93 14.77
CA ASP A 36 21.42 18.47 15.95
C ASP A 36 20.61 17.20 15.65
N MET A 37 20.02 17.10 14.45
CA MET A 37 19.32 15.89 14.01
C MET A 37 20.28 14.72 13.76
N LYS A 38 21.48 14.97 13.20
CA LYS A 38 22.53 13.95 13.10
C LYS A 38 22.95 13.44 14.47
N ALA A 39 23.12 14.34 15.43
CA ALA A 39 23.46 13.99 16.80
C ALA A 39 22.36 13.18 17.50
N ALA A 40 21.08 13.54 17.27
CA ALA A 40 19.93 12.79 17.77
C ALA A 40 19.87 11.38 17.16
N ASN A 41 20.11 11.26 15.85
CA ASN A 41 20.18 9.97 15.15
C ASN A 41 21.26 9.06 15.78
N ARG A 42 22.46 9.60 16.00
CA ARG A 42 23.58 8.89 16.65
C ARG A 42 23.22 8.40 18.05
N ARG A 43 22.60 9.24 18.88
CA ARG A 43 22.17 8.84 20.23
C ARG A 43 21.13 7.72 20.21
N ILE A 44 20.18 7.74 19.27
CA ILE A 44 19.22 6.66 19.09
C ILE A 44 19.94 5.38 18.67
N PHE A 45 20.83 5.45 17.66
CA PHE A 45 21.58 4.30 17.19
C PHE A 45 22.43 3.66 18.29
N GLU A 46 23.13 4.46 19.09
CA GLU A 46 23.91 3.99 20.25
C GLU A 46 23.05 3.23 21.26
N LYS A 47 21.83 3.72 21.55
CA LYS A 47 20.87 2.99 22.40
C LYS A 47 20.45 1.66 21.77
N LEU A 48 20.20 1.62 20.46
CA LEU A 48 19.87 0.38 19.76
C LEU A 48 21.05 -0.62 19.76
N VAL A 49 22.29 -0.15 19.68
CA VAL A 49 23.50 -0.99 19.82
C VAL A 49 23.58 -1.60 21.21
N GLN A 50 23.36 -0.81 22.26
CA GLN A 50 23.32 -1.31 23.63
C GLN A 50 22.22 -2.38 23.78
N TYR A 51 21.05 -2.14 23.20
CA TYR A 51 19.94 -3.09 23.21
C TYR A 51 20.30 -4.40 22.51
N GLN A 52 20.91 -4.35 21.32
CA GLN A 52 21.31 -5.57 20.61
C GLN A 52 22.34 -6.36 21.41
N LYS A 53 23.33 -5.70 22.04
CA LYS A 53 24.32 -6.37 22.91
C LYS A 53 23.67 -7.10 24.09
N GLN A 54 22.66 -6.51 24.72
CA GLN A 54 21.94 -7.15 25.83
C GLN A 54 21.11 -8.36 25.35
N ILE A 55 20.49 -8.27 24.17
CA ILE A 55 19.82 -9.41 23.52
C ILE A 55 20.83 -10.54 23.24
N ASP A 56 21.98 -10.22 22.64
CA ASP A 56 23.02 -11.19 22.30
C ASP A 56 23.63 -11.84 23.55
N ALA A 57 23.72 -11.11 24.66
CA ALA A 57 24.15 -11.60 25.96
C ALA A 57 23.09 -12.46 26.68
N GLY A 58 21.88 -12.57 26.14
CA GLY A 58 20.78 -13.32 26.75
C GLY A 58 20.21 -12.70 28.01
N GLU A 59 20.37 -11.38 28.20
CA GLU A 59 19.86 -10.64 29.34
C GLU A 59 18.32 -10.51 29.24
N GLY A 60 17.57 -11.58 29.54
CA GLY A 60 16.11 -11.53 29.49
C GLY A 60 15.48 -12.91 29.67
N LYS A 61 14.83 -13.15 30.81
CA LYS A 61 13.97 -14.33 30.96
C LYS A 61 12.72 -14.13 30.09
N LYS A 62 12.43 -15.10 29.22
CA LYS A 62 11.31 -15.11 28.27
C LYS A 62 9.95 -14.99 28.98
N GLU A 63 9.47 -13.76 29.15
CA GLU A 63 8.03 -13.45 29.17
C GLU A 63 7.60 -13.03 27.75
N SER A 64 6.29 -13.08 27.47
CA SER A 64 5.73 -12.70 26.17
C SER A 64 6.20 -11.31 25.75
N ALA A 65 6.62 -11.15 24.49
CA ALA A 65 7.01 -9.85 23.94
C ALA A 65 5.90 -8.80 23.91
N TYR A 66 4.66 -9.26 23.97
CA TYR A 66 3.48 -8.44 23.79
C TYR A 66 2.61 -8.54 25.04
N GLU A 67 2.39 -7.40 25.69
CA GLU A 67 1.30 -7.20 26.63
C GLU A 67 0.26 -6.28 25.99
N GLU A 68 -1.01 -6.48 26.36
CA GLU A 68 -2.08 -5.55 26.00
C GLU A 68 -1.85 -4.22 26.74
N ASP A 69 -1.71 -3.11 25.98
CA ASP A 69 -1.53 -1.80 26.58
C ASP A 69 -2.79 -1.38 27.35
N SER A 70 -2.76 -1.41 28.68
CA SER A 70 -3.92 -1.05 29.50
C SER A 70 -4.26 0.46 29.43
N ALA A 71 -5.55 0.79 29.47
CA ALA A 71 -6.00 2.19 29.55
C ALA A 71 -5.46 2.96 30.78
N ALA A 72 -5.03 2.25 31.82
CA ALA A 72 -4.42 2.83 33.02
C ALA A 72 -2.98 3.31 32.79
N ARG A 73 -2.16 2.58 32.01
CA ARG A 73 -0.81 3.02 31.61
C ARG A 73 -0.89 4.30 30.74
N ARG A 74 -1.88 4.37 29.85
CA ARG A 74 -2.15 5.51 28.96
C ARG A 74 -2.49 6.82 29.67
N LYS A 75 -3.07 6.78 30.90
CA LYS A 75 -3.34 8.00 31.69
C LYS A 75 -2.08 8.70 32.22
N LYS A 76 -0.96 7.97 32.37
CA LYS A 76 0.28 8.49 32.95
C LYS A 76 1.14 9.28 31.94
N HIS A 77 0.91 9.05 30.64
CA HIS A 77 1.60 9.72 29.53
C HIS A 77 0.82 10.90 28.92
N LYS A 78 -0.35 11.23 29.50
CA LYS A 78 -1.29 12.18 28.92
C LYS A 78 -0.85 13.65 29.05
N ASP A 79 0.13 13.94 29.89
CA ASP A 79 0.53 15.32 30.21
C ASP A 79 1.53 15.91 29.21
N ASP A 80 2.13 15.11 28.32
CA ASP A 80 3.19 15.55 27.39
C ASP A 80 2.84 15.45 25.89
N ILE A 81 1.71 14.84 25.50
CA ILE A 81 1.38 14.58 24.08
C ILE A 81 0.03 15.21 23.70
N ILE A 82 0.08 16.20 22.82
CA ILE A 82 -1.09 16.85 22.20
C ILE A 82 -1.79 15.82 21.29
N GLU A 83 -3.01 15.43 21.67
CA GLU A 83 -3.98 14.62 20.89
C GLU A 83 -3.42 13.33 20.26
N ASP A 84 -2.94 12.39 21.07
CA ASP A 84 -2.34 11.15 20.55
C ASP A 84 -3.40 10.18 20.00
N GLN A 85 -3.30 9.86 18.71
CA GLN A 85 -3.97 8.69 18.14
C GLN A 85 -3.34 7.43 18.74
N GLN A 86 -4.15 6.44 19.09
CA GLN A 86 -3.63 5.21 19.69
C GLN A 86 -3.08 4.26 18.63
N TYR A 87 -1.97 3.58 18.95
CA TYR A 87 -1.47 2.46 18.15
C TYR A 87 -2.57 1.41 17.97
N PRO A 88 -2.88 0.96 16.74
CA PRO A 88 -4.08 0.16 16.51
C PRO A 88 -4.05 -1.28 17.03
N GLU A 89 -2.89 -1.75 17.48
CA GLU A 89 -2.73 -3.11 18.01
C GLU A 89 -2.52 -3.11 19.54
N ASN A 90 -2.74 -1.96 20.22
CA ASN A 90 -2.44 -1.73 21.63
C ASN A 90 -1.16 -2.46 22.10
N MET A 91 -0.14 -2.50 21.24
CA MET A 91 1.08 -3.26 21.51
C MET A 91 1.95 -2.45 22.43
N TYR A 92 2.07 -2.91 23.67
CA TYR A 92 3.09 -2.39 24.56
C TYR A 92 4.30 -3.32 24.55
N VAL A 93 5.45 -2.77 24.16
CA VAL A 93 6.74 -3.46 24.27
C VAL A 93 7.34 -3.06 25.63
N GLN A 94 7.11 -3.88 26.65
CA GLN A 94 7.56 -3.59 28.01
C GLN A 94 9.08 -3.54 28.14
N SER A 95 9.76 -4.39 27.37
CA SER A 95 11.21 -4.40 27.27
C SER A 95 11.58 -4.77 25.85
N PHE A 96 12.59 -4.12 25.28
CA PHE A 96 13.11 -4.50 23.96
C PHE A 96 13.77 -5.89 23.99
N LEU A 97 14.13 -6.41 25.17
CA LEU A 97 14.76 -7.71 25.37
C LEU A 97 13.87 -8.88 24.96
N CYS A 98 12.57 -8.64 24.74
CA CYS A 98 11.67 -9.64 24.22
C CYS A 98 11.72 -9.78 22.69
N LEU A 99 12.36 -8.84 21.99
CA LEU A 99 12.51 -8.85 20.55
C LEU A 99 13.65 -9.79 20.16
N LYS A 100 13.51 -10.49 19.03
CA LYS A 100 14.56 -11.38 18.52
C LYS A 100 15.81 -10.61 18.09
N LYS A 101 15.61 -9.40 17.57
CA LYS A 101 16.67 -8.57 16.98
C LYS A 101 16.21 -7.12 16.88
N VAL A 102 17.12 -6.19 17.17
CA VAL A 102 16.92 -4.75 16.97
C VAL A 102 17.92 -4.15 15.98
N LEU A 103 19.13 -4.71 15.87
CA LEU A 103 20.16 -4.29 14.90
C LEU A 103 20.82 -5.46 14.16
N PRO A 104 21.14 -5.28 12.86
CA PRO A 104 20.55 -4.29 11.96
C PRO A 104 19.02 -4.31 12.03
N ILE A 105 18.35 -3.15 11.87
CA ILE A 105 16.88 -3.07 11.95
C ILE A 105 16.29 -4.11 10.98
N PRO A 106 15.51 -5.10 11.44
CA PRO A 106 15.02 -6.21 10.62
C PRO A 106 13.90 -5.77 9.65
N ASP A 107 14.26 -4.92 8.69
CA ASP A 107 13.43 -4.44 7.59
C ASP A 107 14.19 -4.62 6.28
N ILE A 108 13.75 -5.59 5.48
CA ILE A 108 14.35 -5.95 4.19
C ILE A 108 14.15 -4.88 3.10
N HIS A 109 13.35 -3.83 3.38
CA HIS A 109 13.08 -2.73 2.46
C HIS A 109 13.59 -1.38 2.98
N LYS A 110 14.38 -1.36 4.07
CA LYS A 110 15.07 -0.14 4.52
C LYS A 110 16.19 0.23 3.54
N VAL A 111 16.51 1.52 3.46
CA VAL A 111 17.71 2.00 2.75
C VAL A 111 18.95 1.69 3.59
N SER A 112 18.91 2.12 4.86
CA SER A 112 19.92 1.88 5.88
C SER A 112 19.28 2.06 7.26
N ASP A 113 20.00 1.65 8.31
CA ASP A 113 19.58 1.92 9.69
C ASP A 113 19.58 3.43 9.98
N CYS A 114 20.54 4.17 9.42
CA CYS A 114 20.63 5.62 9.53
C CYS A 114 19.40 6.31 8.93
N ASP A 115 18.99 5.93 7.71
CA ASP A 115 17.78 6.44 7.06
C ASP A 115 16.53 6.16 7.89
N MET A 116 16.40 4.92 8.38
CA MET A 116 15.23 4.52 9.14
C MET A 116 15.07 5.37 10.39
N ILE A 117 16.15 5.63 11.14
CA ILE A 117 16.12 6.47 12.34
C ILE A 117 15.68 7.90 11.99
N TYR A 118 16.16 8.48 10.88
CA TYR A 118 15.71 9.81 10.45
C TYR A 118 14.21 9.87 10.18
N ARG A 119 13.60 8.84 9.58
CA ARG A 119 12.15 8.83 9.35
C ARG A 119 11.36 8.95 10.64
N PHE A 120 11.76 8.23 11.68
CA PHE A 120 11.12 8.32 13.01
C PHE A 120 11.38 9.66 13.69
N LEU A 121 12.61 10.19 13.61
CA LEU A 121 12.93 11.52 14.13
C LEU A 121 12.10 12.61 13.46
N ILE A 122 11.97 12.59 12.12
CA ILE A 122 11.17 13.55 11.37
C ILE A 122 9.70 13.46 11.80
N ALA A 123 9.14 12.25 11.86
CA ALA A 123 7.76 12.02 12.27
C ALA A 123 7.48 12.55 13.70
N ARG A 124 8.48 12.50 14.59
CA ARG A 124 8.41 12.99 15.97
C ARG A 124 9.06 14.34 16.22
N ARG A 125 9.29 15.13 15.16
CA ARG A 125 9.83 16.50 15.25
C ARG A 125 11.12 16.57 16.08
N SER A 126 12.00 15.59 15.86
CA SER A 126 13.29 15.39 16.54
C SER A 126 13.20 14.98 18.02
N ASP A 127 12.03 14.58 18.54
CA ASP A 127 11.94 13.99 19.88
C ASP A 127 12.55 12.58 19.89
N GLU A 128 13.71 12.45 20.53
CA GLU A 128 14.46 11.19 20.58
C GLU A 128 13.76 10.07 21.35
N ASN A 129 13.03 10.41 22.40
CA ASN A 129 12.40 9.41 23.26
C ASN A 129 11.17 8.83 22.57
N LEU A 130 10.34 9.69 21.96
CA LEU A 130 9.20 9.27 21.16
C LEU A 130 9.67 8.51 19.91
N ALA A 131 10.69 9.00 19.20
CA ALA A 131 11.24 8.30 18.04
C ALA A 131 11.79 6.90 18.40
N LEU A 132 12.55 6.78 19.49
CA LEU A 132 13.04 5.49 19.96
C LEU A 132 11.90 4.55 20.40
N GLN A 133 10.87 5.08 21.05
CA GLN A 133 9.69 4.30 21.44
C GLN A 133 8.94 3.79 20.21
N ASP A 134 8.72 4.64 19.21
CA ASP A 134 8.10 4.26 17.95
C ASP A 134 8.92 3.21 17.18
N ILE A 135 10.25 3.31 17.18
CA ILE A 135 11.12 2.29 16.60
C ILE A 135 10.90 0.95 17.30
N LYS A 136 10.75 0.92 18.63
CA LYS A 136 10.43 -0.34 19.35
C LYS A 136 9.09 -0.90 18.93
N TYR A 137 8.06 -0.06 18.80
CA TYR A 137 6.75 -0.50 18.32
C TYR A 137 6.80 -1.01 16.89
N TYR A 138 7.57 -0.34 16.02
CA TYR A 138 7.82 -0.79 14.66
C TYR A 138 8.47 -2.17 14.62
N LEU A 139 9.55 -2.38 15.38
CA LEU A 139 10.25 -3.67 15.45
C LEU A 139 9.33 -4.79 15.93
N ALA A 140 8.57 -4.54 17.01
CA ALA A 140 7.57 -5.48 17.52
C ALA A 140 6.48 -5.79 16.50
N PHE A 141 5.98 -4.77 15.79
CA PHE A 141 4.99 -4.94 14.74
C PHE A 141 5.51 -5.81 13.60
N ARG A 142 6.73 -5.53 13.12
CA ARG A 142 7.37 -6.34 12.07
C ARG A 142 7.52 -7.79 12.49
N GLU A 143 7.93 -8.06 13.72
CA GLU A 143 8.10 -9.42 14.24
C GLU A 143 6.75 -10.12 14.43
N LYS A 144 5.74 -9.44 15.01
CA LYS A 144 4.38 -9.96 15.21
C LYS A 144 3.69 -10.32 13.90
N TYR A 145 3.88 -9.51 12.87
CA TYR A 145 3.25 -9.70 11.56
C TYR A 145 4.12 -10.45 10.55
N ASP A 146 5.33 -10.83 10.94
CA ASP A 146 6.32 -11.46 10.06
C ASP A 146 6.50 -10.70 8.73
N LEU A 147 6.67 -9.38 8.83
CA LEU A 147 6.67 -8.48 7.66
C LEU A 147 7.87 -8.71 6.72
N ASN A 148 8.92 -9.40 7.17
CA ASN A 148 10.03 -9.77 6.28
C ASN A 148 9.70 -10.93 5.37
N HIS A 149 8.68 -11.74 5.67
CA HIS A 149 8.29 -12.89 4.85
C HIS A 149 6.88 -12.72 4.23
N ILE A 150 6.17 -11.64 4.55
CA ILE A 150 4.78 -11.41 4.12
C ILE A 150 4.57 -11.43 2.60
N LEU A 151 5.60 -11.15 1.79
CA LEU A 151 5.48 -11.21 0.33
C LEU A 151 5.41 -12.64 -0.20
N TRP A 152 6.08 -13.57 0.48
CA TRP A 152 6.16 -15.00 0.17
C TRP A 152 5.08 -15.82 0.88
N ASP A 153 4.20 -15.14 1.61
CA ASP A 153 3.04 -15.78 2.22
C ASP A 153 2.07 -16.27 1.13
N MET A 154 2.31 -17.50 0.67
CA MET A 154 1.48 -18.18 -0.33
C MET A 154 0.05 -18.39 0.17
N GLU A 155 -0.19 -18.36 1.48
CA GLU A 155 -1.52 -18.50 2.05
C GLU A 155 -2.34 -17.22 1.83
N VAL A 156 -1.68 -16.05 1.87
CA VAL A 156 -2.28 -14.78 1.44
C VAL A 156 -2.58 -14.79 -0.07
N GLU A 157 -1.69 -15.34 -0.89
CA GLU A 157 -1.92 -15.51 -2.33
C GLU A 157 -3.11 -16.46 -2.62
N ALA A 158 -3.16 -17.59 -1.91
CA ALA A 158 -4.20 -18.60 -2.03
C ALA A 158 -5.55 -18.15 -1.48
N MET A 159 -5.61 -17.21 -0.53
CA MET A 159 -6.90 -16.63 -0.09
C MET A 159 -7.32 -15.41 -0.91
N TYR A 160 -6.37 -14.57 -1.32
CA TYR A 160 -6.61 -13.44 -2.23
C TYR A 160 -7.22 -13.92 -3.54
N ASN A 161 -6.80 -15.09 -4.02
CA ASN A 161 -7.23 -15.61 -5.30
C ASN A 161 -7.96 -16.98 -5.25
N GLY A 162 -7.85 -17.79 -4.20
CA GLY A 162 -8.47 -19.11 -4.12
C GLY A 162 -9.87 -19.11 -3.49
N LEU A 163 -10.10 -18.43 -2.37
CA LEU A 163 -11.47 -18.32 -1.82
C LEU A 163 -12.37 -17.46 -2.71
N ASP A 164 -11.80 -16.39 -3.26
CA ASP A 164 -12.53 -15.48 -4.12
C ASP A 164 -12.47 -15.88 -5.59
N GLY A 165 -11.33 -16.34 -6.12
CA GLY A 165 -11.22 -16.73 -7.53
C GLY A 165 -11.90 -18.05 -7.84
N GLU A 166 -11.93 -19.01 -6.91
CA GLU A 166 -12.68 -20.26 -7.07
C GLU A 166 -14.20 -20.00 -7.01
N GLU A 167 -14.65 -19.21 -6.02
CA GLU A 167 -16.04 -18.74 -5.89
C GLU A 167 -16.46 -17.90 -7.10
N LEU A 168 -15.61 -16.98 -7.56
CA LEU A 168 -15.83 -16.14 -8.73
C LEU A 168 -15.86 -16.94 -10.02
N LEU A 169 -14.96 -17.92 -10.17
CA LEU A 169 -14.95 -18.82 -11.32
C LEU A 169 -16.20 -19.67 -11.36
N GLN A 170 -16.57 -20.27 -10.23
CA GLN A 170 -17.81 -21.03 -10.08
C GLN A 170 -19.04 -20.18 -10.44
N GLN A 171 -19.19 -18.99 -9.86
CA GLN A 171 -20.33 -18.12 -10.14
C GLN A 171 -20.33 -17.60 -11.59
N THR A 172 -19.16 -17.36 -12.18
CA THR A 172 -19.04 -16.98 -13.60
C THR A 172 -19.45 -18.12 -14.51
N LEU A 173 -19.03 -19.35 -14.21
CA LEU A 173 -19.43 -20.55 -14.93
C LEU A 173 -20.94 -20.78 -14.83
N GLU A 174 -21.54 -20.63 -13.65
CA GLU A 174 -22.99 -20.73 -13.46
C GLU A 174 -23.77 -19.71 -14.31
N LEU A 175 -23.27 -18.46 -14.41
CA LEU A 175 -23.86 -17.44 -15.27
C LEU A 175 -23.70 -17.76 -16.76
N LEU A 176 -22.56 -18.33 -17.15
CA LEU A 176 -22.31 -18.75 -18.53
C LEU A 176 -23.23 -19.90 -18.93
N HIS A 177 -23.35 -20.93 -18.09
CA HIS A 177 -24.32 -22.03 -18.27
C HIS A 177 -25.75 -21.50 -18.38
N LYS A 178 -26.16 -20.57 -17.50
CA LYS A 178 -27.50 -19.97 -17.55
C LYS A 178 -27.77 -19.22 -18.86
N LYS A 179 -26.76 -18.58 -19.45
CA LYS A 179 -26.93 -17.77 -20.66
C LYS A 179 -26.73 -18.55 -21.96
N LEU A 180 -25.84 -19.53 -21.95
CA LEU A 180 -25.34 -20.21 -23.14
C LEU A 180 -25.78 -21.68 -23.23
N GLY A 181 -26.26 -22.25 -22.12
CA GLY A 181 -26.53 -23.68 -21.98
C GLY A 181 -25.26 -24.52 -21.96
N ASP A 182 -25.38 -25.85 -21.87
CA ASP A 182 -24.24 -26.76 -21.65
C ASP A 182 -23.48 -27.14 -22.94
N LYS A 183 -23.62 -26.36 -24.01
CA LYS A 183 -23.04 -26.70 -25.31
C LYS A 183 -21.55 -26.35 -25.36
N PRO A 184 -20.68 -27.25 -25.86
CA PRO A 184 -19.27 -26.94 -26.07
C PRO A 184 -19.13 -25.81 -27.11
N LEU A 185 -18.32 -24.81 -26.77
CA LEU A 185 -18.02 -23.68 -27.64
C LEU A 185 -17.01 -24.08 -28.71
N THR A 186 -17.24 -23.68 -29.96
CA THR A 186 -16.22 -23.83 -31.02
C THR A 186 -15.23 -22.67 -30.98
N GLY A 187 -14.06 -22.83 -31.61
CA GLY A 187 -13.08 -21.73 -31.73
C GLY A 187 -13.65 -20.49 -32.45
N LYS A 188 -14.59 -20.67 -33.39
CA LYS A 188 -15.32 -19.56 -34.03
C LYS A 188 -16.31 -18.88 -33.09
N ASP A 189 -16.89 -19.63 -32.15
CA ASP A 189 -17.76 -19.05 -31.13
C ASP A 189 -16.96 -18.17 -30.19
N LEU A 190 -15.78 -18.60 -29.72
CA LEU A 190 -14.90 -17.75 -28.90
C LEU A 190 -14.52 -16.43 -29.58
N GLU A 191 -14.12 -16.47 -30.85
CA GLU A 191 -13.80 -15.27 -31.65
C GLU A 191 -15.01 -14.35 -31.81
N LYS A 192 -16.18 -14.92 -32.12
CA LYS A 192 -17.43 -14.18 -32.25
C LYS A 192 -17.94 -13.63 -30.92
N PHE A 193 -17.63 -14.29 -29.80
CA PHE A 193 -17.91 -13.85 -28.44
C PHE A 193 -17.00 -12.69 -28.00
N LYS A 194 -15.71 -12.72 -28.36
CA LYS A 194 -14.77 -11.61 -28.15
C LYS A 194 -15.17 -10.37 -28.94
N ALA A 195 -15.68 -10.55 -30.16
CA ALA A 195 -16.12 -9.48 -31.05
C ALA A 195 -17.51 -8.87 -30.70
N ASN A 196 -18.32 -9.56 -29.88
CA ASN A 196 -19.65 -9.08 -29.48
C ASN A 196 -19.64 -8.46 -28.06
N ASP A 197 -20.41 -7.40 -27.85
CA ASP A 197 -20.65 -6.76 -26.53
C ASP A 197 -21.31 -7.70 -25.48
N LEU A 198 -21.55 -8.97 -25.82
CA LEU A 198 -22.11 -9.98 -24.93
C LEU A 198 -21.21 -10.24 -23.71
N MET A 199 -19.88 -10.14 -23.85
CA MET A 199 -18.93 -10.17 -22.74
C MET A 199 -19.23 -9.05 -21.72
N LYS A 200 -19.55 -7.84 -22.17
CA LYS A 200 -19.95 -6.72 -21.31
C LYS A 200 -21.29 -7.00 -20.60
N LYS A 201 -22.20 -7.75 -21.24
CA LYS A 201 -23.51 -8.13 -20.69
C LYS A 201 -23.45 -9.23 -19.63
N ILE A 202 -22.37 -10.02 -19.56
CA ILE A 202 -22.12 -10.96 -18.46
C ILE A 202 -21.55 -10.16 -17.29
N LYS A 203 -22.45 -9.78 -16.37
CA LYS A 203 -22.07 -9.16 -15.09
C LYS A 203 -21.49 -10.25 -14.21
N ILE A 204 -20.17 -10.35 -14.21
CA ILE A 204 -19.44 -11.16 -13.26
C ILE A 204 -19.86 -10.68 -11.86
N PRO A 205 -20.23 -11.59 -10.95
CA PRO A 205 -20.44 -11.23 -9.57
C PRO A 205 -19.16 -10.60 -9.03
N ARG A 206 -19.30 -9.59 -8.18
CA ARG A 206 -18.13 -8.82 -7.77
C ARG A 206 -17.24 -9.76 -6.95
N PRO A 207 -15.93 -9.90 -7.26
CA PRO A 207 -15.03 -10.50 -6.29
C PRO A 207 -15.17 -9.73 -4.97
N LEU A 208 -14.96 -10.37 -3.84
CA LEU A 208 -15.15 -9.72 -2.55
C LEU A 208 -13.87 -8.95 -2.16
N LEU A 209 -12.70 -9.50 -2.46
CA LEU A 209 -11.36 -9.05 -2.08
C LEU A 209 -10.78 -8.02 -3.05
N GLN A 210 -10.65 -8.33 -4.35
CA GLN A 210 -10.12 -7.36 -5.32
C GLN A 210 -10.95 -6.06 -5.48
N PRO A 211 -12.30 -6.07 -5.43
CA PRO A 211 -13.14 -4.86 -5.54
C PRO A 211 -13.62 -4.31 -4.19
N GLY A 212 -13.25 -4.90 -3.06
CA GLY A 212 -13.68 -4.41 -1.74
C GLY A 212 -12.85 -3.24 -1.23
N TRP A 213 -11.55 -3.37 -1.43
CA TRP A 213 -10.53 -2.37 -1.19
C TRP A 213 -9.47 -2.53 -2.27
N ALA A 214 -9.87 -2.30 -3.52
CA ALA A 214 -8.98 -2.43 -4.67
C ALA A 214 -7.74 -1.57 -4.43
N ALA A 215 -6.64 -2.20 -4.02
CA ALA A 215 -5.39 -1.52 -3.74
C ALA A 215 -4.24 -2.30 -4.37
N TRP A 216 -3.44 -1.63 -5.18
CA TRP A 216 -2.41 -2.28 -5.98
C TRP A 216 -1.29 -1.29 -6.31
N ASN A 217 -0.12 -1.82 -6.64
CA ASN A 217 1.05 -1.03 -7.00
C ASN A 217 1.26 -1.08 -8.51
N TYR A 218 1.19 0.07 -9.19
CA TYR A 218 1.40 0.11 -10.63
C TYR A 218 2.04 1.41 -11.10
N GLY A 219 3.07 1.31 -11.94
CA GLY A 219 3.73 2.48 -12.52
C GLY A 219 4.42 3.38 -11.50
N VAL A 220 4.90 4.51 -12.01
CA VAL A 220 5.57 5.53 -11.21
C VAL A 220 5.02 6.92 -11.53
N ASP A 221 5.10 7.80 -10.54
CA ASP A 221 4.86 9.22 -10.78
C ASP A 221 6.02 9.85 -11.56
N LYS A 222 5.89 11.11 -11.95
CA LYS A 222 6.93 11.82 -12.72
C LYS A 222 8.26 11.96 -11.99
N THR A 223 8.25 11.79 -10.68
CA THR A 223 9.43 11.86 -9.81
C THR A 223 10.04 10.47 -9.57
N GLY A 224 9.43 9.41 -10.10
CA GLY A 224 9.92 8.04 -10.00
C GLY A 224 9.42 7.25 -8.79
N HIS A 225 8.44 7.77 -8.04
CA HIS A 225 7.85 7.02 -6.94
C HIS A 225 6.77 6.06 -7.42
N VAL A 226 6.77 4.86 -6.85
CA VAL A 226 5.72 3.87 -7.07
C VAL A 226 4.36 4.47 -6.75
N ILE A 227 3.39 4.25 -7.64
CA ILE A 227 2.01 4.66 -7.41
C ILE A 227 1.25 3.52 -6.73
N TYR A 228 0.70 3.81 -5.55
CA TYR A 228 -0.22 2.95 -4.83
C TYR A 228 -1.65 3.39 -5.11
N TYR A 229 -2.34 2.65 -5.96
CA TYR A 229 -3.73 2.91 -6.29
C TYR A 229 -4.63 2.38 -5.18
N GLN A 230 -5.70 3.11 -4.87
CA GLN A 230 -6.75 2.71 -3.95
C GLN A 230 -8.10 3.12 -4.53
N LYS A 231 -9.03 2.18 -4.64
CA LYS A 231 -10.42 2.44 -5.06
C LYS A 231 -11.36 1.80 -4.04
N PRO A 232 -11.54 2.40 -2.85
CA PRO A 232 -12.34 1.83 -1.78
C PRO A 232 -13.81 1.71 -2.20
N PHE A 233 -14.43 0.56 -1.88
CA PHE A 233 -15.87 0.35 -2.05
C PHE A 233 -16.53 0.00 -0.69
N PRO A 234 -17.08 0.97 0.05
CA PRO A 234 -17.45 0.78 1.47
C PRO A 234 -18.41 -0.37 1.76
N LYS A 235 -19.35 -0.68 0.85
CA LYS A 235 -20.27 -1.81 1.06
C LYS A 235 -19.57 -3.17 0.98
N ASN A 236 -18.62 -3.32 0.06
CA ASN A 236 -17.86 -4.56 -0.09
C ASN A 236 -16.89 -4.69 1.08
N LEU A 237 -16.24 -3.60 1.50
CA LEU A 237 -15.40 -3.60 2.68
C LEU A 237 -16.19 -4.00 3.94
N ALA A 238 -17.43 -3.54 4.09
CA ALA A 238 -18.28 -3.95 5.22
C ALA A 238 -18.68 -5.44 5.15
N LEU A 239 -18.82 -6.02 3.96
CA LEU A 239 -19.06 -7.47 3.79
C LEU A 239 -17.79 -8.27 4.13
N LEU A 240 -16.64 -7.79 3.66
CA LEU A 240 -15.35 -8.39 3.96
C LEU A 240 -15.05 -8.36 5.46
N GLU A 241 -15.27 -7.25 6.15
CA GLU A 241 -15.06 -7.15 7.61
C GLU A 241 -16.01 -8.07 8.39
N LYS A 242 -17.19 -8.41 7.86
CA LYS A 242 -18.05 -9.43 8.47
C LYS A 242 -17.52 -10.84 8.28
N ARG A 243 -16.91 -11.12 7.12
CA ARG A 243 -16.32 -12.43 6.78
C ARG A 243 -14.97 -12.65 7.48
N PHE A 244 -14.17 -11.58 7.58
CA PHE A 244 -12.78 -11.56 8.02
C PHE A 244 -12.58 -10.47 9.07
N LYS A 245 -13.31 -10.61 10.18
CA LYS A 245 -13.36 -9.60 11.22
C LYS A 245 -11.99 -9.26 11.77
N TYR A 246 -11.76 -7.97 11.97
CA TYR A 246 -10.60 -7.50 12.71
C TYR A 246 -10.82 -7.65 14.23
N GLU A 247 -9.95 -8.46 14.83
CA GLU A 247 -9.82 -8.75 16.24
C GLU A 247 -8.43 -8.30 16.72
N GLU A 248 -8.39 -7.12 17.32
CA GLU A 248 -7.18 -6.50 17.88
C GLU A 248 -6.47 -7.46 18.84
N GLY A 249 -5.13 -7.53 18.75
CA GLY A 249 -4.31 -8.34 19.64
C GLY A 249 -4.32 -9.86 19.36
N LYS A 250 -5.23 -10.38 18.52
CA LYS A 250 -5.36 -11.82 18.27
C LYS A 250 -4.44 -12.39 17.18
N TYR A 251 -3.71 -11.53 16.48
CA TYR A 251 -2.82 -11.94 15.41
C TYR A 251 -1.38 -11.97 15.91
N ASP A 252 -0.70 -13.12 15.89
CA ASP A 252 0.75 -13.21 16.14
C ASP A 252 1.32 -14.34 15.27
N ALA A 253 2.08 -13.99 14.23
CA ALA A 253 2.69 -14.94 13.30
C ALA A 253 3.73 -15.86 13.96
N ARG A 254 4.15 -15.57 15.20
CA ARG A 254 5.06 -16.41 15.97
C ARG A 254 4.36 -17.56 16.68
N ASN A 255 3.03 -17.51 16.79
CA ASN A 255 2.27 -18.59 17.40
C ASN A 255 2.38 -19.84 16.51
N PRO A 256 2.97 -20.96 16.95
CA PRO A 256 3.11 -22.16 16.11
C PRO A 256 1.77 -22.83 15.76
N GLN A 257 0.69 -22.48 16.47
CA GLN A 257 -0.67 -22.90 16.13
C GLN A 257 -1.29 -22.00 15.06
N PHE A 258 -0.72 -20.83 14.80
CA PHE A 258 -1.15 -19.96 13.71
C PHE A 258 -0.86 -20.64 12.39
N HIS A 259 -1.93 -20.85 11.63
CA HIS A 259 -1.91 -21.25 10.23
C HIS A 259 -2.89 -20.31 9.55
N SER A 260 -2.45 -19.48 8.60
CA SER A 260 -3.35 -18.47 8.04
C SER A 260 -4.45 -19.09 7.18
N VAL A 261 -4.36 -20.40 6.91
CA VAL A 261 -5.37 -21.25 6.28
C VAL A 261 -6.45 -21.80 7.22
N THR A 262 -6.28 -21.73 8.55
CA THR A 262 -7.25 -22.31 9.51
C THR A 262 -8.14 -21.23 10.09
N ALA A 263 -9.45 -21.41 9.99
CA ALA A 263 -10.41 -20.49 10.57
C ALA A 263 -10.17 -20.33 12.09
N PRO A 264 -10.38 -19.11 12.64
CA PRO A 264 -10.86 -17.92 11.95
C PRO A 264 -9.74 -17.17 11.21
N TYR A 265 -10.00 -16.80 9.96
CA TYR A 265 -9.21 -15.89 9.12
C TYR A 265 -9.22 -14.43 9.63
N ALA A 266 -9.22 -14.25 10.95
CA ALA A 266 -9.26 -12.94 11.59
C ALA A 266 -8.05 -12.12 11.12
N ASN A 267 -8.28 -10.82 10.91
CA ASN A 267 -7.26 -9.85 10.52
C ASN A 267 -6.66 -10.06 9.11
N LEU A 268 -7.23 -10.92 8.27
CA LEU A 268 -6.75 -11.15 6.90
C LEU A 268 -6.70 -9.86 6.07
N LEU A 269 -7.71 -8.99 6.17
CA LEU A 269 -7.75 -7.72 5.43
C LEU A 269 -6.58 -6.81 5.78
N VAL A 270 -6.20 -6.77 7.06
CA VAL A 270 -5.03 -6.04 7.53
C VAL A 270 -3.76 -6.66 6.94
N ARG A 271 -3.63 -7.99 6.97
CA ARG A 271 -2.46 -8.67 6.40
C ARG A 271 -2.32 -8.43 4.89
N LEU A 272 -3.42 -8.47 4.15
CA LEU A 272 -3.46 -8.13 2.71
C LEU A 272 -3.03 -6.69 2.44
N TYR A 273 -3.51 -5.74 3.26
CA TYR A 273 -3.11 -4.35 3.16
C TYR A 273 -1.60 -4.17 3.41
N LEU A 274 -1.08 -4.78 4.49
CA LEU A 274 0.34 -4.74 4.83
C LEU A 274 1.20 -5.39 3.75
N ARG A 275 0.78 -6.53 3.19
CA ARG A 275 1.45 -7.18 2.05
C ARG A 275 1.54 -6.25 0.86
N ASN A 276 0.45 -5.54 0.52
CA ASN A 276 0.45 -4.57 -0.57
C ASN A 276 1.38 -3.37 -0.32
N ILE A 277 1.46 -2.88 0.92
CA ILE A 277 2.44 -1.84 1.29
C ILE A 277 3.86 -2.37 1.12
N GLU A 278 4.19 -3.54 1.68
CA GLU A 278 5.55 -4.08 1.60
C GLU A 278 5.93 -4.41 0.14
N LYS A 279 4.98 -4.87 -0.67
CA LYS A 279 5.19 -5.10 -2.11
C LYS A 279 5.50 -3.80 -2.84
N GLY A 280 4.80 -2.72 -2.50
CA GLY A 280 5.07 -1.37 -2.98
C GLY A 280 6.45 -0.85 -2.57
N ARG A 281 6.85 -1.10 -1.31
CA ARG A 281 8.19 -0.77 -0.81
C ARG A 281 9.28 -1.55 -1.53
N ARG A 282 9.10 -2.86 -1.77
CA ARG A 282 10.02 -3.70 -2.56
C ARG A 282 10.13 -3.20 -3.99
N LEU A 283 9.01 -2.92 -4.65
CA LEU A 283 8.99 -2.33 -5.97
C LEU A 283 9.76 -1.01 -6.02
N SER A 284 9.56 -0.16 -5.00
CA SER A 284 10.30 1.09 -4.92
C SER A 284 11.80 0.85 -4.69
N ARG A 285 12.18 -0.15 -3.90
CA ARG A 285 13.59 -0.56 -3.77
C ARG A 285 14.16 -1.01 -5.13
N LEU A 286 13.42 -1.78 -5.94
CA LEU A 286 13.86 -2.23 -7.27
C LEU A 286 14.07 -1.05 -8.22
N MET A 287 13.11 -0.13 -8.26
CA MET A 287 13.15 1.06 -9.12
C MET A 287 14.31 2.00 -8.76
N ASN A 288 14.73 2.00 -7.50
CA ASN A 288 15.82 2.83 -6.99
C ASN A 288 17.16 2.09 -6.88
N TYR A 289 17.19 0.80 -7.23
CA TYR A 289 18.40 0.00 -7.22
C TYR A 289 19.45 0.63 -8.14
N ASN A 290 20.71 0.68 -7.71
CA ASN A 290 21.81 1.36 -8.42
C ASN A 290 21.57 2.85 -8.73
N LYS A 291 21.11 3.63 -7.74
CA LYS A 291 21.00 5.11 -7.84
C LYS A 291 19.99 5.59 -8.90
N GLN A 292 18.87 4.89 -9.06
CA GLN A 292 17.72 5.29 -9.89
C GLN A 292 17.93 5.27 -11.42
N SER A 293 18.87 4.49 -11.96
CA SER A 293 19.13 4.46 -13.42
C SER A 293 17.86 4.17 -14.23
N ILE A 294 17.02 3.23 -13.80
CA ILE A 294 15.76 2.88 -14.51
C ILE A 294 14.78 4.07 -14.56
N ILE A 295 14.54 4.73 -13.42
CA ILE A 295 13.63 5.90 -13.34
C ILE A 295 14.10 7.00 -14.32
N ARG A 296 15.41 7.22 -14.40
CA ARG A 296 16.00 8.38 -15.08
C ARG A 296 16.31 8.13 -16.55
N GLU A 297 16.89 6.98 -16.85
CA GLU A 297 17.38 6.62 -18.19
C GLU A 297 16.28 5.96 -19.02
N ASP A 298 15.59 4.97 -18.46
CA ASP A 298 14.59 4.17 -19.19
C ASP A 298 13.20 4.82 -19.17
N PHE A 299 12.79 5.43 -18.04
CA PHE A 299 11.46 6.04 -17.92
C PHE A 299 11.37 7.53 -18.22
N LYS A 300 12.50 8.24 -18.43
CA LYS A 300 12.55 9.67 -18.72
C LYS A 300 11.78 10.52 -17.69
N CYS A 301 11.83 10.14 -16.42
CA CYS A 301 11.20 10.90 -15.34
C CYS A 301 11.78 12.33 -15.25
N ASP A 302 10.96 13.28 -14.80
CA ASP A 302 11.40 14.66 -14.58
C ASP A 302 12.24 14.71 -13.30
N THR A 303 13.57 14.76 -13.47
CA THR A 303 14.51 14.83 -12.35
C THR A 303 14.78 16.25 -11.90
N SER A 304 14.15 17.28 -12.48
CA SER A 304 14.51 18.67 -12.22
C SER A 304 14.31 19.10 -10.75
N GLU A 305 13.36 18.50 -10.03
CA GLU A 305 13.18 18.67 -8.59
C GLU A 305 14.40 18.16 -7.80
N TYR A 306 14.98 17.04 -8.23
CA TYR A 306 16.19 16.44 -7.65
C TYR A 306 17.48 17.13 -8.10
N ASP A 307 17.51 17.60 -9.34
CA ASP A 307 18.68 18.26 -9.92
C ASP A 307 18.90 19.65 -9.31
N LYS A 308 17.84 20.31 -8.83
CA LYS A 308 17.95 21.55 -8.06
C LYS A 308 18.56 21.33 -6.67
N ALA A 309 18.34 20.17 -6.05
CA ALA A 309 18.97 19.79 -4.80
C ALA A 309 20.43 19.31 -4.99
N SER A 310 20.72 18.64 -6.12
CA SER A 310 22.07 18.13 -6.44
C SER A 310 23.07 19.22 -6.89
N ASN A 311 22.58 20.30 -7.50
CA ASN A 311 23.41 21.45 -7.89
C ASN A 311 24.05 22.19 -6.71
N ALA A 312 23.79 21.77 -5.46
CA ALA A 312 24.41 22.33 -4.26
C ALA A 312 25.76 21.69 -3.86
N LYS A 313 26.26 20.59 -4.46
CA LYS A 313 27.68 20.12 -4.42
C LYS A 313 27.87 18.71 -5.02
N GLY A 314 28.45 18.63 -6.23
CA GLY A 314 29.31 17.54 -6.72
C GLY A 314 28.73 16.12 -6.86
N GLU A 315 29.55 15.20 -7.36
CA GLU A 315 29.27 13.79 -7.74
C GLU A 315 28.69 12.88 -6.62
N ASN A 316 28.38 13.44 -5.45
CA ASN A 316 27.81 12.79 -4.27
C ASN A 316 26.38 13.26 -3.98
N ALA A 317 25.62 13.62 -5.01
CA ALA A 317 24.20 13.97 -4.88
C ALA A 317 23.41 12.78 -4.32
N PHE A 318 22.89 12.94 -3.11
CA PHE A 318 21.97 11.99 -2.51
C PHE A 318 20.64 12.06 -3.26
N TYR A 319 20.33 10.97 -3.97
CA TYR A 319 19.07 10.81 -4.67
C TYR A 319 18.02 10.37 -3.66
N GLU A 320 16.79 10.94 -3.75
CA GLU A 320 15.69 10.59 -2.86
C GLU A 320 15.66 9.08 -2.72
N ASN A 321 15.62 8.65 -1.46
CA ASN A 321 15.96 7.34 -0.98
C ASN A 321 14.92 6.31 -1.48
N GLY A 322 13.98 6.71 -2.34
CA GLY A 322 12.92 5.94 -2.96
C GLY A 322 11.90 5.39 -1.98
N GLY A 323 11.96 5.77 -0.70
CA GLY A 323 11.09 5.19 0.31
C GLY A 323 9.63 5.59 0.11
N GLY A 324 9.42 6.75 -0.51
CA GLY A 324 8.12 7.35 -0.74
C GLY A 324 7.26 6.58 -1.73
N MET A 325 5.95 6.55 -1.48
CA MET A 325 4.94 6.12 -2.43
C MET A 325 3.97 7.26 -2.73
N THR A 326 3.52 7.35 -3.98
CA THR A 326 2.43 8.25 -4.37
C THR A 326 1.11 7.48 -4.29
N CYS A 327 0.24 7.85 -3.36
CA CYS A 327 -1.06 7.20 -3.19
C CYS A 327 -2.09 7.85 -4.11
N LEU A 328 -2.72 7.12 -5.03
CA LEU A 328 -3.86 7.61 -5.82
C LEU A 328 -5.15 6.99 -5.28
N VAL A 329 -6.02 7.80 -4.68
CA VAL A 329 -7.26 7.36 -4.02
C VAL A 329 -8.48 7.81 -4.82
N ASP A 330 -9.19 6.86 -5.44
CA ASP A 330 -10.44 7.08 -6.15
C ASP A 330 -11.64 6.85 -5.25
N VAL A 331 -12.27 7.93 -4.83
CA VAL A 331 -13.44 7.91 -3.95
C VAL A 331 -14.75 8.02 -4.72
N GLY A 332 -14.76 7.90 -6.05
CA GLY A 332 -15.97 8.02 -6.87
C GLY A 332 -17.07 7.00 -6.55
N SER A 333 -16.71 5.89 -5.88
CA SER A 333 -17.69 4.89 -5.43
C SER A 333 -18.27 5.15 -4.03
N VAL A 334 -17.72 6.13 -3.30
CA VAL A 334 -18.13 6.51 -1.95
C VAL A 334 -19.37 7.40 -2.02
N LYS A 335 -20.41 7.03 -1.27
CA LYS A 335 -21.69 7.76 -1.19
C LYS A 335 -21.88 8.28 0.23
N ILE A 336 -22.64 9.37 0.41
CA ILE A 336 -22.95 9.90 1.75
C ILE A 336 -23.57 8.83 2.66
N SER A 337 -24.46 8.01 2.12
CA SER A 337 -25.08 6.90 2.85
C SER A 337 -24.08 5.87 3.39
N HIS A 338 -22.87 5.80 2.82
CA HIS A 338 -21.80 4.93 3.35
C HIS A 338 -21.11 5.55 4.57
N LEU A 339 -21.11 6.87 4.68
CA LEU A 339 -20.47 7.60 5.78
C LEU A 339 -21.42 7.73 6.98
N THR A 340 -22.73 7.85 6.73
CA THR A 340 -23.75 8.02 7.77
C THR A 340 -24.50 6.73 8.12
N GLY A 341 -24.46 5.72 7.25
CA GLY A 341 -25.24 4.51 7.41
C GLY A 341 -24.59 3.47 8.33
N SER A 342 -25.39 2.89 9.23
CA SER A 342 -24.95 1.82 10.13
C SER A 342 -24.39 0.59 9.41
N LYS A 343 -24.86 0.31 8.18
CA LYS A 343 -24.42 -0.82 7.35
C LYS A 343 -22.94 -0.75 6.92
N CYS A 344 -22.32 0.43 6.96
CA CYS A 344 -20.92 0.65 6.55
C CYS A 344 -20.03 1.14 7.72
N LYS A 345 -20.52 1.11 8.96
CA LYS A 345 -19.74 1.49 10.15
C LYS A 345 -18.46 0.65 10.29
N ASP A 346 -18.57 -0.65 10.00
CA ASP A 346 -17.43 -1.58 10.02
C ASP A 346 -16.39 -1.22 8.96
N ALA A 347 -16.81 -0.79 7.76
CA ALA A 347 -15.90 -0.31 6.72
C ALA A 347 -15.12 0.95 7.16
N LEU A 348 -15.78 1.91 7.83
CA LEU A 348 -15.09 3.08 8.37
C LEU A 348 -14.09 2.72 9.48
N ARG A 349 -14.43 1.72 10.31
CA ARG A 349 -13.51 1.19 11.33
C ARG A 349 -12.26 0.60 10.69
N VAL A 350 -12.43 -0.25 9.67
CA VAL A 350 -11.29 -0.83 8.93
C VAL A 350 -10.48 0.27 8.23
N PHE A 351 -11.12 1.22 7.55
CA PHE A 351 -10.43 2.33 6.91
C PHE A 351 -9.55 3.10 7.90
N ARG A 352 -10.11 3.44 9.08
CA ARG A 352 -9.39 4.11 10.15
C ARG A 352 -8.21 3.27 10.65
N LEU A 353 -8.44 2.00 10.93
CA LEU A 353 -7.41 1.05 11.37
C LEU A 353 -6.20 1.03 10.42
N LEU A 354 -6.45 0.83 9.12
CA LEU A 354 -5.40 0.76 8.10
C LEU A 354 -4.67 2.10 7.93
N SER A 355 -5.40 3.22 7.98
CA SER A 355 -4.82 4.57 7.90
C SER A 355 -3.89 4.86 9.08
N VAL A 356 -4.30 4.47 10.29
CA VAL A 356 -3.51 4.67 11.50
C VAL A 356 -2.30 3.72 11.53
N MET A 357 -2.45 2.47 11.07
CA MET A 357 -1.32 1.54 10.87
C MET A 357 -0.29 2.09 9.89
N GLY A 358 -0.74 2.67 8.77
CA GLY A 358 0.13 3.30 7.78
C GLY A 358 0.97 4.43 8.36
N GLN A 359 0.39 5.28 9.20
CA GLN A 359 1.09 6.42 9.80
C GLN A 359 2.10 6.01 10.87
N PHE A 360 1.72 5.10 11.77
CA PHE A 360 2.58 4.74 12.91
C PHE A 360 3.71 3.79 12.54
N TYR A 361 3.48 2.85 11.63
CA TYR A 361 4.46 1.82 11.29
C TYR A 361 5.22 2.11 9.99
N TYR A 362 4.79 3.10 9.20
CA TYR A 362 5.48 3.51 7.98
C TYR A 362 5.67 5.03 7.95
N PRO A 363 6.38 5.61 8.94
CA PRO A 363 6.60 7.05 9.01
C PRO A 363 7.39 7.53 7.78
N GLU A 364 7.03 8.72 7.28
CA GLU A 364 7.65 9.34 6.10
C GLU A 364 7.73 8.44 4.85
N ASN A 365 6.82 7.45 4.73
CA ASN A 365 6.74 6.53 3.59
C ASN A 365 5.79 7.02 2.49
N MET A 366 4.93 8.02 2.77
CA MET A 366 4.07 8.63 1.77
C MET A 366 4.73 9.89 1.20
N LYS A 367 4.93 9.93 -0.12
CA LYS A 367 5.40 11.12 -0.84
C LYS A 367 4.26 12.11 -1.01
N ARG A 368 3.15 11.63 -1.57
CA ARG A 368 1.92 12.41 -1.79
C ARG A 368 0.68 11.52 -1.81
N MET A 369 -0.48 12.12 -1.58
CA MET A 369 -1.77 11.46 -1.76
C MET A 369 -2.61 12.28 -2.74
N ILE A 370 -2.95 11.71 -3.89
CA ILE A 370 -3.83 12.31 -4.89
C ILE A 370 -5.21 11.70 -4.69
N ILE A 371 -6.22 12.52 -4.39
CA ILE A 371 -7.61 12.06 -4.25
C ILE A 371 -8.39 12.53 -5.48
N VAL A 372 -9.09 11.59 -6.14
CA VAL A 372 -9.89 11.85 -7.34
C VAL A 372 -11.36 11.48 -7.15
N ASN A 373 -12.23 12.04 -7.99
CA ASN A 373 -13.67 11.74 -8.05
C ASN A 373 -14.42 11.94 -6.73
N ALA A 374 -13.97 12.88 -5.91
CA ALA A 374 -14.57 13.10 -4.59
C ALA A 374 -15.91 13.85 -4.61
N GLY A 375 -16.20 14.55 -5.71
CA GLY A 375 -17.45 15.30 -5.90
C GLY A 375 -17.82 16.19 -4.70
N PHE A 376 -19.11 16.30 -4.42
CA PHE A 376 -19.63 17.07 -3.27
C PHE A 376 -19.39 16.38 -1.91
N ILE A 377 -19.08 15.07 -1.92
CA ILE A 377 -18.91 14.24 -0.72
C ILE A 377 -17.52 14.49 -0.09
N PHE A 378 -16.60 15.04 -0.87
CA PHE A 378 -15.25 15.40 -0.44
C PHE A 378 -15.21 16.14 0.89
N ASN A 379 -15.91 17.27 0.99
CA ASN A 379 -15.85 18.14 2.17
C ASN A 379 -16.29 17.40 3.45
N MET A 380 -17.20 16.44 3.31
CA MET A 380 -17.68 15.63 4.42
C MET A 380 -16.68 14.52 4.77
N LEU A 381 -16.14 13.83 3.77
CA LEU A 381 -15.13 12.78 3.96
C LEU A 381 -13.84 13.37 4.55
N PHE A 382 -13.35 14.47 3.98
CA PHE A 382 -12.13 15.15 4.40
C PHE A 382 -12.24 15.65 5.84
N LYS A 383 -13.34 16.32 6.21
CA LYS A 383 -13.58 16.74 7.60
C LYS A 383 -13.58 15.56 8.59
N MET A 384 -14.00 14.38 8.16
CA MET A 384 -14.03 13.17 9.00
C MET A 384 -12.66 12.48 9.11
N ILE A 385 -11.90 12.40 8.01
CA ILE A 385 -10.58 11.73 8.03
C ILE A 385 -9.46 12.65 8.50
N ARG A 386 -9.59 13.97 8.35
CA ARG A 386 -8.55 14.94 8.70
C ARG A 386 -8.05 14.81 10.15
N PRO A 387 -8.90 14.63 11.17
CA PRO A 387 -8.44 14.40 12.54
C PRO A 387 -7.64 13.09 12.71
N TRP A 388 -7.74 12.16 11.75
CA TRP A 388 -7.02 10.90 11.74
C TRP A 388 -5.68 10.98 11.01
N LEU A 389 -5.35 12.12 10.38
CA LEU A 389 -4.14 12.28 9.60
C LEU A 389 -3.20 13.24 10.31
N ASP A 390 -1.93 12.87 10.44
CA ASP A 390 -0.92 13.77 10.98
C ASP A 390 -0.77 15.02 10.07
N PRO A 391 -0.36 16.19 10.61
CA PRO A 391 -0.27 17.43 9.83
C PRO A 391 0.67 17.35 8.62
N GLN A 392 1.72 16.53 8.63
CA GLN A 392 2.63 16.36 7.48
C GLN A 392 1.94 15.55 6.38
N THR A 393 1.21 14.51 6.74
CA THR A 393 0.36 13.75 5.82
C THR A 393 -0.71 14.63 5.19
N GLN A 394 -1.34 15.54 5.95
CA GLN A 394 -2.34 16.47 5.39
C GLN A 394 -1.76 17.38 4.29
N LYS A 395 -0.54 17.91 4.48
CA LYS A 395 0.15 18.77 3.49
C LYS A 395 0.51 18.06 2.19
N LYS A 396 0.58 16.73 2.24
CA LYS A 396 0.90 15.87 1.09
C LYS A 396 -0.34 15.52 0.25
N ILE A 397 -1.54 15.94 0.67
CA ILE A 397 -2.80 15.64 -0.02
C ILE A 397 -3.08 16.65 -1.14
N ILE A 398 -3.32 16.13 -2.34
CA ILE A 398 -3.68 16.86 -3.55
C ILE A 398 -5.08 16.40 -3.97
N LEU A 399 -5.95 17.35 -4.27
CA LEU A 399 -7.31 17.07 -4.69
C LEU A 399 -7.48 17.41 -6.15
N LEU A 400 -7.82 16.40 -6.94
CA LEU A 400 -8.14 16.57 -8.35
C LEU A 400 -9.62 16.24 -8.55
N SER A 401 -10.40 17.25 -8.90
CA SER A 401 -11.71 17.07 -9.50
C SER A 401 -11.58 17.32 -11.01
N ALA A 402 -12.37 16.61 -11.82
CA ALA A 402 -12.53 16.92 -13.24
C ALA A 402 -12.91 18.40 -13.48
N THR A 403 -13.53 19.04 -12.48
CA THR A 403 -13.96 20.44 -12.51
C THR A 403 -13.12 21.42 -11.68
N ASN A 404 -12.23 20.98 -10.78
CA ASN A 404 -11.45 21.87 -9.90
C ASN A 404 -10.16 21.20 -9.39
N LYS A 405 -9.01 21.83 -9.63
CA LYS A 405 -7.74 21.51 -8.96
C LYS A 405 -7.63 22.41 -7.72
N VAL A 406 -7.74 21.84 -6.53
CA VAL A 406 -7.52 22.58 -5.27
C VAL A 406 -6.31 21.96 -4.58
N VAL A 407 -5.20 22.70 -4.57
CA VAL A 407 -4.07 22.41 -3.68
C VAL A 407 -4.44 23.03 -2.34
N LEU A 408 -4.53 22.21 -1.29
CA LEU A 408 -4.81 22.71 0.06
C LEU A 408 -3.51 23.31 0.63
N ASP A 409 -3.24 24.58 0.30
CA ASP A 409 -2.30 25.39 1.09
C ASP A 409 -3.02 25.94 2.33
N ASP A 410 -2.29 26.07 3.45
CA ASP A 410 -2.75 26.32 4.83
C ASP A 410 -3.51 27.66 5.07
N THR A 411 -4.02 28.32 4.04
CA THR A 411 -4.79 29.56 4.16
C THR A 411 -6.06 29.48 3.32
N ASN A 412 -7.18 29.08 3.95
CA ASN A 412 -8.57 29.51 3.67
C ASN A 412 -9.59 28.48 4.17
N LEU A 413 -9.66 28.30 5.50
CA LEU A 413 -10.83 27.71 6.17
C LEU A 413 -11.47 28.68 7.18
N SER A 414 -11.29 29.98 6.96
CA SER A 414 -12.04 31.03 7.66
C SER A 414 -12.42 32.12 6.66
N GLY A 415 -13.60 31.99 6.06
CA GLY A 415 -14.10 32.96 5.09
C GLY A 415 -15.33 32.43 4.40
N SER A 416 -16.49 32.74 4.98
CA SER A 416 -17.79 32.68 4.33
C SER A 416 -17.78 33.39 2.98
N GLU A 417 -18.19 32.72 1.91
CA GLU A 417 -18.93 33.38 0.83
C GLU A 417 -20.09 32.47 0.39
N GLU A 418 -21.29 32.94 0.70
CA GLU A 418 -22.55 32.49 0.13
C GLU A 418 -22.55 32.79 -1.37
N GLY A 419 -22.93 31.80 -2.20
CA GLY A 419 -22.91 31.96 -3.65
C GLY A 419 -23.75 30.94 -4.40
N LYS A 420 -25.09 31.08 -4.27
CA LYS A 420 -26.18 30.59 -5.16
C LYS A 420 -26.36 29.07 -5.37
N SER A 421 -27.42 28.57 -4.72
CA SER A 421 -28.15 27.35 -5.13
C SER A 421 -28.65 27.42 -6.57
N PRO A 422 -28.66 26.29 -7.30
CA PRO A 422 -29.69 26.01 -8.29
C PRO A 422 -30.81 25.18 -7.65
N THR A 423 -32.00 25.63 -7.99
CA THR A 423 -33.35 25.20 -7.63
C THR A 423 -33.64 23.70 -7.74
N SER A 424 -34.50 23.26 -6.81
CA SER A 424 -35.31 22.06 -6.89
C SER A 424 -36.05 21.91 -8.22
N ASN A 425 -36.03 20.71 -8.79
CA ASN A 425 -37.22 20.09 -9.36
C ASN A 425 -37.11 18.57 -9.28
N GLN A 426 -38.09 17.97 -8.62
CA GLN A 426 -38.38 16.54 -8.65
C GLN A 426 -38.91 16.18 -10.05
N ASN A 427 -38.41 15.10 -10.63
CA ASN A 427 -39.26 14.03 -11.15
C ASN A 427 -38.41 12.77 -11.37
N GLU A 428 -38.90 11.67 -10.81
CA GLU A 428 -38.49 10.31 -11.13
C GLU A 428 -38.75 10.03 -12.61
N GLY A 429 -37.79 9.39 -13.28
CA GLY A 429 -37.90 8.92 -14.65
C GLY A 429 -36.63 8.22 -15.06
N ASP A 430 -36.67 6.88 -15.08
CA ASP A 430 -35.67 6.05 -15.72
C ASP A 430 -35.59 6.39 -17.21
N SER A 431 -34.47 6.96 -17.66
CA SER A 431 -34.09 6.99 -19.08
C SER A 431 -32.57 6.97 -19.22
N GLU A 432 -32.08 5.87 -19.77
CA GLU A 432 -30.73 5.74 -20.32
C GLU A 432 -30.60 6.68 -21.52
N ASP A 433 -29.71 7.68 -21.43
CA ASP A 433 -29.16 8.37 -22.60
C ASP A 433 -27.68 8.65 -22.35
N ASP A 434 -26.90 7.56 -22.43
CA ASP A 434 -25.44 7.57 -22.53
C ASP A 434 -25.06 8.03 -23.95
N THR A 435 -24.25 9.09 -24.11
CA THR A 435 -23.11 9.06 -25.08
C THR A 435 -22.20 10.31 -25.17
N ASN A 436 -22.41 11.45 -24.50
CA ASN A 436 -21.52 12.63 -24.74
C ASN A 436 -20.86 13.32 -23.53
N GLU A 437 -21.23 13.05 -22.27
CA GLU A 437 -20.55 13.68 -21.12
C GLU A 437 -19.30 12.92 -20.63
N ALA A 438 -19.26 11.59 -20.80
CA ALA A 438 -18.17 10.75 -20.31
C ALA A 438 -16.79 11.06 -20.94
N ASN A 439 -16.73 11.56 -22.18
CA ASN A 439 -15.46 11.82 -22.87
C ASN A 439 -14.77 13.13 -22.45
N SER A 440 -15.52 14.13 -21.98
CA SER A 440 -14.94 15.44 -21.62
C SER A 440 -14.37 15.44 -20.20
N GLU A 441 -15.06 14.81 -19.25
CA GLU A 441 -14.62 14.72 -17.85
C GLU A 441 -13.39 13.80 -17.70
N ASP A 442 -13.37 12.67 -18.41
CA ASP A 442 -12.22 11.76 -18.45
C ASP A 442 -10.96 12.48 -18.98
N PHE A 443 -11.11 13.34 -20.00
CA PHE A 443 -10.00 14.12 -20.53
C PHE A 443 -9.48 15.18 -19.54
N ALA A 444 -10.39 15.80 -18.78
CA ALA A 444 -10.02 16.78 -17.76
C ALA A 444 -9.27 16.13 -16.58
N LEU A 445 -9.77 15.00 -16.08
CA LEU A 445 -9.12 14.25 -15.02
C LEU A 445 -7.76 13.68 -15.47
N ARG A 446 -7.68 13.13 -16.69
CA ARG A 446 -6.41 12.71 -17.30
C ARG A 446 -5.39 13.83 -17.32
N LYS A 447 -5.80 15.02 -17.78
CA LYS A 447 -4.92 16.20 -17.87
C LYS A 447 -4.42 16.64 -16.49
N ALA A 448 -5.27 16.57 -15.47
CA ALA A 448 -4.88 16.88 -14.09
C ALA A 448 -3.91 15.81 -13.53
N LEU A 449 -4.19 14.53 -13.76
CA LEU A 449 -3.32 13.43 -13.35
C LEU A 449 -1.98 13.47 -14.06
N SER A 450 -1.95 13.88 -15.33
CA SER A 450 -0.73 13.94 -16.13
C SER A 450 0.24 15.06 -15.73
N GLU A 451 -0.14 15.94 -14.79
CA GLU A 451 0.80 16.82 -14.12
C GLU A 451 1.71 16.06 -13.16
N TYR A 452 1.21 14.98 -12.57
CA TYR A 452 1.87 14.23 -11.50
C TYR A 452 2.35 12.84 -11.93
N ILE A 453 1.61 12.18 -12.84
CA ILE A 453 1.84 10.80 -13.28
C ILE A 453 2.15 10.81 -14.78
N ASP A 454 3.09 9.99 -15.24
CA ASP A 454 3.32 9.80 -16.68
C ASP A 454 2.09 9.17 -17.34
N ASP A 455 1.68 9.70 -18.50
CA ASP A 455 0.47 9.30 -19.23
C ASP A 455 0.42 7.79 -19.55
N ARG A 456 1.58 7.11 -19.62
CA ARG A 456 1.70 5.66 -19.79
C ARG A 456 1.23 4.86 -18.57
N TYR A 457 1.29 5.44 -17.38
CA TYR A 457 0.88 4.81 -16.12
C TYR A 457 -0.51 5.21 -15.65
N ILE A 458 -1.15 6.18 -16.30
CA ILE A 458 -2.53 6.57 -15.99
C ILE A 458 -3.48 5.50 -16.55
N PRO A 459 -4.33 4.85 -15.71
CA PRO A 459 -5.38 3.94 -16.16
C PRO A 459 -6.23 4.46 -17.30
N SER A 460 -6.55 3.58 -18.25
CA SER A 460 -7.43 3.88 -19.39
C SER A 460 -8.83 4.30 -18.96
N PHE A 461 -9.33 3.83 -17.81
CA PHE A 461 -10.58 4.33 -17.22
C PHE A 461 -10.47 5.73 -16.60
N TYR A 462 -9.29 6.37 -16.64
CA TYR A 462 -9.10 7.81 -16.42
C TYR A 462 -8.59 8.50 -17.69
N GLY A 463 -8.83 7.92 -18.87
CA GLY A 463 -8.41 8.48 -20.16
C GLY A 463 -6.92 8.34 -20.50
N GLY A 464 -6.13 7.67 -19.65
CA GLY A 464 -4.71 7.43 -19.91
C GLY A 464 -4.44 6.29 -20.89
N LYS A 465 -3.16 5.98 -21.13
CA LYS A 465 -2.75 4.92 -22.09
C LYS A 465 -2.69 3.53 -21.47
N PHE A 466 -2.84 3.42 -20.15
CA PHE A 466 -2.68 2.16 -19.47
C PHE A 466 -3.90 1.25 -19.68
N GLN A 467 -3.70 0.16 -20.41
CA GLN A 467 -4.72 -0.87 -20.55
C GLN A 467 -4.85 -1.63 -19.23
N THR A 468 -6.04 -1.63 -18.64
CA THR A 468 -6.27 -2.22 -17.30
C THR A 468 -6.53 -3.72 -17.36
N ALA A 469 -5.93 -4.41 -18.32
CA ALA A 469 -6.02 -5.85 -18.47
C ALA A 469 -4.65 -6.47 -18.21
N GLU A 470 -4.69 -7.71 -17.70
CA GLU A 470 -3.55 -8.60 -17.45
C GLU A 470 -2.91 -8.46 -16.05
N ALA A 471 -3.56 -9.11 -15.09
CA ALA A 471 -2.83 -9.85 -14.07
C ALA A 471 -3.34 -11.31 -14.06
N PRO A 472 -2.45 -12.29 -13.83
CA PRO A 472 -2.85 -13.69 -13.81
C PRO A 472 -3.82 -13.94 -12.66
N LEU A 473 -4.89 -14.68 -12.92
CA LEU A 473 -5.61 -15.40 -11.87
C LEU A 473 -4.66 -16.46 -11.33
N SER A 474 -4.03 -16.21 -10.19
CA SER A 474 -3.45 -17.29 -9.40
C SER A 474 -4.59 -18.04 -8.71
N TYR A 475 -4.48 -19.34 -8.47
CA TYR A 475 -5.48 -20.10 -7.70
C TYR A 475 -4.88 -20.60 -6.37
N GLY A 476 -3.76 -20.01 -5.93
CA GLY A 476 -2.96 -20.56 -4.83
C GLY A 476 -2.34 -21.92 -5.15
N GLY A 477 -2.35 -22.32 -6.43
CA GLY A 477 -2.04 -23.64 -6.95
C GLY A 477 -2.55 -23.81 -8.39
N GLY A 478 -2.55 -25.05 -8.91
CA GLY A 478 -3.16 -25.35 -10.21
C GLY A 478 -4.69 -25.27 -10.15
N VAL A 479 -5.31 -24.86 -11.26
CA VAL A 479 -6.78 -24.77 -11.36
C VAL A 479 -7.41 -26.13 -11.01
N PRO A 480 -8.38 -26.19 -10.09
CA PRO A 480 -9.06 -27.43 -9.75
C PRO A 480 -9.61 -28.11 -11.00
N LYS A 481 -9.34 -29.41 -11.15
CA LYS A 481 -9.69 -30.18 -12.37
C LYS A 481 -11.15 -30.03 -12.78
N ARG A 482 -12.06 -29.92 -11.80
CA ARG A 482 -13.50 -29.71 -12.01
C ARG A 482 -13.82 -28.49 -12.86
N PHE A 483 -13.04 -27.42 -12.75
CA PHE A 483 -13.21 -26.23 -13.57
C PHE A 483 -12.62 -26.42 -14.95
N THR A 484 -11.40 -26.96 -15.04
CA THR A 484 -10.76 -27.18 -16.35
C THR A 484 -11.50 -28.18 -17.25
N GLN A 485 -12.40 -28.98 -16.67
CA GLN A 485 -13.28 -29.91 -17.38
C GLN A 485 -14.61 -29.27 -17.81
N ASP A 486 -14.93 -28.07 -17.33
CA ASP A 486 -16.14 -27.34 -17.70
C ASP A 486 -16.02 -26.77 -19.12
N VAL A 487 -17.06 -26.94 -19.92
CA VAL A 487 -17.10 -26.51 -21.33
C VAL A 487 -16.96 -24.99 -21.51
N HIS A 488 -17.32 -24.19 -20.50
CA HIS A 488 -17.23 -22.73 -20.52
C HIS A 488 -16.00 -22.19 -19.83
N TYR A 489 -15.13 -23.05 -19.29
CA TYR A 489 -13.93 -22.63 -18.57
C TYR A 489 -13.04 -21.64 -19.33
N PRO A 490 -12.70 -21.84 -20.62
CA PRO A 490 -11.87 -20.88 -21.36
C PRO A 490 -12.49 -19.47 -21.43
N LEU A 491 -13.82 -19.39 -21.52
CA LEU A 491 -14.55 -18.13 -21.57
C LEU A 491 -14.67 -17.49 -20.18
N ALA A 492 -14.91 -18.29 -19.14
CA ALA A 492 -14.93 -17.83 -17.76
C ALA A 492 -13.56 -17.28 -17.34
N GLU A 493 -12.50 -18.02 -17.66
CA GLU A 493 -11.11 -17.62 -17.41
C GLU A 493 -10.79 -16.29 -18.11
N LEU A 494 -11.08 -16.17 -19.41
CA LEU A 494 -10.88 -14.92 -20.16
C LEU A 494 -11.66 -13.76 -19.52
N ARG A 495 -12.92 -14.01 -19.15
CA ARG A 495 -13.80 -12.99 -18.60
C ARG A 495 -13.36 -12.51 -17.23
N ILE A 496 -12.80 -13.38 -16.40
CA ILE A 496 -12.27 -13.02 -15.10
C ILE A 496 -10.90 -12.33 -15.25
N LYS A 497 -10.04 -12.77 -16.19
CA LYS A 497 -8.75 -12.11 -16.50
C LYS A 497 -8.95 -10.64 -16.91
N ASP A 498 -10.02 -10.31 -17.63
CA ASP A 498 -10.39 -8.92 -17.97
C ASP A 498 -10.72 -8.02 -16.75
N LYS A 499 -10.84 -8.58 -15.55
CA LYS A 499 -11.19 -7.87 -14.32
C LYS A 499 -10.09 -7.81 -13.26
N VAL A 500 -9.00 -8.54 -13.46
CA VAL A 500 -7.88 -8.53 -12.51
C VAL A 500 -7.11 -7.23 -12.69
N LEU A 501 -6.77 -6.60 -11.58
CA LEU A 501 -6.02 -5.35 -11.61
C LEU A 501 -4.54 -5.63 -11.93
N PRO A 502 -3.97 -4.97 -12.95
CA PRO A 502 -2.57 -5.15 -13.31
C PRO A 502 -1.62 -4.62 -12.22
N GLU A 503 -0.49 -5.31 -12.05
CA GLU A 503 0.57 -4.96 -11.08
C GLU A 503 1.93 -4.85 -11.77
N LEU A 504 2.78 -3.92 -11.30
CA LEU A 504 4.12 -3.74 -11.87
C LEU A 504 5.07 -4.86 -11.43
N LEU A 505 4.89 -5.34 -10.19
CA LEU A 505 5.55 -6.50 -9.62
C LEU A 505 4.47 -7.55 -9.36
N SER A 506 4.40 -8.63 -10.15
CA SER A 506 3.38 -9.67 -9.92
C SER A 506 3.80 -10.62 -8.80
N ASP A 507 2.83 -11.32 -8.20
CA ASP A 507 3.13 -12.39 -7.23
C ASP A 507 3.98 -13.51 -7.86
N GLU A 508 3.71 -13.85 -9.12
CA GLU A 508 4.53 -14.80 -9.90
C GLU A 508 5.99 -14.34 -10.00
N PHE A 509 6.22 -13.06 -10.28
CA PHE A 509 7.58 -12.51 -10.32
C PHE A 509 8.26 -12.66 -8.97
N VAL A 510 7.55 -12.31 -7.87
CA VAL A 510 8.08 -12.42 -6.51
C VAL A 510 8.51 -13.86 -6.22
N MET A 511 7.64 -14.83 -6.47
CA MET A 511 7.93 -16.24 -6.17
C MET A 511 9.06 -16.83 -7.03
N GLN A 512 9.25 -16.33 -8.26
CA GLN A 512 10.27 -16.85 -9.18
C GLN A 512 11.65 -16.20 -9.03
N HIS A 513 11.70 -14.91 -8.66
CA HIS A 513 12.91 -14.09 -8.81
C HIS A 513 13.42 -13.49 -7.51
N THR A 514 12.69 -13.63 -6.40
CA THR A 514 13.03 -12.98 -5.13
C THR A 514 13.40 -14.00 -4.06
N GLU A 515 14.53 -13.76 -3.40
CA GLU A 515 14.97 -14.61 -2.29
C GLU A 515 14.17 -14.30 -1.02
N GLU A 516 13.57 -15.34 -0.44
CA GLU A 516 12.70 -15.23 0.71
C GLU A 516 13.39 -14.58 1.92
N GLY A 517 12.75 -13.57 2.48
CA GLY A 517 13.25 -12.85 3.64
C GLY A 517 14.53 -12.04 3.38
N GLN A 518 14.94 -11.87 2.11
CA GLN A 518 16.16 -11.13 1.77
C GLN A 518 15.88 -9.74 1.19
N PRO A 519 16.82 -8.79 1.39
CA PRO A 519 16.89 -7.56 0.62
C PRO A 519 16.98 -7.83 -0.89
N ILE A 520 16.81 -6.78 -1.69
CA ILE A 520 16.93 -6.90 -3.15
C ILE A 520 18.34 -7.30 -3.55
N SER A 521 18.41 -8.28 -4.46
CA SER A 521 19.65 -8.71 -5.10
C SER A 521 19.82 -8.10 -6.49
N GLU A 522 21.05 -8.13 -6.99
CA GLU A 522 21.35 -7.71 -8.37
C GLU A 522 20.63 -8.60 -9.40
N ALA A 523 20.48 -9.89 -9.09
CA ALA A 523 19.77 -10.84 -9.95
C ALA A 523 18.28 -10.49 -10.08
N GLU A 524 17.62 -10.20 -8.96
CA GLU A 524 16.22 -9.75 -8.94
C GLU A 524 16.05 -8.45 -9.72
N TRP A 525 16.95 -7.48 -9.51
CA TRP A 525 16.91 -6.23 -10.25
C TRP A 525 17.03 -6.44 -11.77
N ASN A 526 17.96 -7.29 -12.21
CA ASN A 526 18.14 -7.59 -13.63
C ASN A 526 16.85 -8.21 -14.22
N ALA A 527 16.28 -9.21 -13.54
CA ALA A 527 15.03 -9.84 -13.96
C ALA A 527 13.86 -8.83 -14.02
N TYR A 528 13.79 -7.93 -13.04
CA TYR A 528 12.77 -6.89 -12.99
C TYR A 528 12.92 -5.90 -14.16
N ARG A 529 14.14 -5.42 -14.43
CA ARG A 529 14.45 -4.54 -15.56
C ARG A 529 14.07 -5.19 -16.89
N ASP A 530 14.40 -6.46 -17.08
CA ASP A 530 14.09 -7.19 -18.31
C ASP A 530 12.57 -7.39 -18.47
N THR A 531 11.85 -7.58 -17.35
CA THR A 531 10.37 -7.58 -17.33
C THR A 531 9.81 -6.22 -17.74
N LEU A 532 10.39 -5.11 -17.27
CA LEU A 532 9.93 -3.77 -17.65
C LEU A 532 10.15 -3.49 -19.14
N LYS A 533 11.31 -3.87 -19.70
CA LYS A 533 11.64 -3.70 -21.13
C LYS A 533 10.78 -4.52 -22.08
N SER A 534 10.17 -5.60 -21.60
CA SER A 534 9.20 -6.37 -22.41
C SER A 534 7.79 -5.77 -22.36
N LYS A 535 7.48 -4.99 -21.31
CA LYS A 535 6.17 -4.34 -21.13
C LYS A 535 6.10 -2.93 -21.73
N PHE A 536 7.22 -2.21 -21.82
CA PHE A 536 7.33 -0.82 -22.30
C PHE A 536 8.44 -0.69 -23.34
#